data_AF-A0A821DQR6-F1
#
_entry.id   AF-A0A821DQR6-F1
#
_cell.length_a   1.000
_cell.length_b   1.000
_cell.length_c   1.000
_cell.angle_alpha   90.00
_cell.angle_beta   90.00
_cell.angle_gamma   90.00
#
_symmetry.space_group_name_H-M   'P 1'
#
loop_
_entity.id
_entity.type
_entity.pdbx_description
1 polymer ?
#
loop_
_entity_poly.entity_id
_entity_poly.type
_entity_poly.pdbx_seq_one_letter_code
_entity_poly.pdbx_strand_id
1 'polypeptide(L)'
;MLRYSLSSIYRPYLINTFVRRTLFGRSSSTKKIKDDFDGEIIEQPDSIPQSAVPTVSELASYKTKKYVTRLVTCRPFTPPSNIEQLIYRIANETIDNFKQETRSEGNWKSIYLSNPLNKYNLLTRCMKECSHTVSNMTLNDIKTLEDVYQYFSTPVKDTNVLEDLQQSSELPKNVHIQLDAVRFTPETSSFFNELDAFPKRSTKVIDLWYKKKYASYPKNEEDPFKDNIY
;
A
#
# COMPACT_ATOMS: atom_id res chain seq x y z
N MET A 1 -49.19 20.46 41.40
CA MET A 1 -49.02 19.33 40.46
C MET A 1 -48.62 19.88 39.10
N LEU A 2 -47.33 19.94 38.80
CA LEU A 2 -46.81 20.47 37.53
C LEU A 2 -46.42 19.28 36.65
N ARG A 3 -47.16 19.06 35.56
CA ARG A 3 -46.78 18.11 34.50
C ARG A 3 -46.10 18.90 33.39
N TYR A 4 -44.78 18.82 33.33
CA TYR A 4 -44.00 19.32 32.19
C TYR A 4 -43.95 18.24 31.10
N SER A 5 -44.46 18.59 29.93
CA SER A 5 -44.31 17.88 28.67
C SER A 5 -42.95 18.24 28.08
N LEU A 6 -42.06 17.25 27.92
CA LEU A 6 -40.80 17.39 27.19
C LEU A 6 -41.06 17.06 25.71
N SER A 7 -41.17 18.08 24.87
CA SER A 7 -41.14 17.91 23.42
C SER A 7 -39.70 17.69 22.95
N SER A 8 -39.49 16.53 22.32
CA SER A 8 -38.24 16.12 21.69
C SER A 8 -37.95 16.98 20.46
N ILE A 9 -36.87 17.76 20.49
CA ILE A 9 -36.39 18.52 19.34
C ILE A 9 -35.54 17.57 18.47
N TYR A 10 -36.20 16.84 17.58
CA TYR A 10 -35.54 16.21 16.43
C TYR A 10 -35.39 17.26 15.33
N ARG A 11 -34.16 17.70 15.03
CA ARG A 11 -33.83 18.41 13.79
C ARG A 11 -33.50 17.38 12.71
N PRO A 12 -34.29 17.24 11.63
CA PRO A 12 -33.87 16.45 10.48
C PRO A 12 -32.82 17.23 9.69
N TYR A 13 -31.64 16.64 9.49
CA TYR A 13 -30.67 17.12 8.50
C TYR A 13 -31.23 16.84 7.10
N LEU A 14 -31.48 17.89 6.33
CA LEU A 14 -31.78 17.78 4.91
C LEU A 14 -30.49 17.39 4.17
N ILE A 15 -30.42 16.13 3.74
CA ILE A 15 -29.36 15.65 2.84
C ILE A 15 -29.70 16.20 1.45
N ASN A 16 -29.10 17.33 1.08
CA ASN A 16 -29.08 17.78 -0.31
C ASN A 16 -28.31 16.73 -1.13
N THR A 17 -29.02 16.07 -2.03
CA THR A 17 -28.46 15.12 -2.99
C THR A 17 -27.51 15.85 -3.92
N PHE A 18 -26.20 15.77 -3.62
CA PHE A 18 -25.17 16.23 -4.54
C PHE A 18 -25.27 15.40 -5.83
N VAL A 19 -25.51 16.13 -6.92
CA VAL A 19 -25.49 15.65 -8.30
C VAL A 19 -24.22 14.84 -8.54
N ARG A 20 -24.38 13.59 -8.98
CA ARG A 20 -23.28 12.71 -9.42
C ARG A 20 -22.50 13.41 -10.53
N ARG A 21 -21.38 14.06 -10.20
CA ARG A 21 -20.37 14.45 -11.17
C ARG A 21 -19.67 13.16 -11.61
N THR A 22 -19.91 12.75 -12.86
CA THR A 22 -19.15 11.66 -13.47
C THR A 22 -17.68 12.08 -13.61
N LEU A 23 -16.77 11.20 -13.20
CA LEU A 23 -15.32 11.46 -13.09
C LEU A 23 -14.59 11.63 -14.44
N PHE A 24 -15.30 11.59 -15.56
CA PHE A 24 -14.81 11.98 -16.88
C PHE A 24 -15.93 12.73 -17.59
N GLY A 25 -15.87 14.06 -17.54
CA GLY A 25 -16.89 14.97 -18.07
C GLY A 25 -17.07 14.89 -19.58
N ARG A 26 -17.77 13.86 -20.06
CA ARG A 26 -18.36 13.81 -21.40
C ARG A 26 -19.86 13.63 -21.26
N SER A 27 -20.57 14.76 -21.34
CA SER A 27 -22.01 14.81 -21.59
C SER A 27 -22.21 15.01 -23.09
N SER A 28 -22.89 14.08 -23.76
CA SER A 28 -23.18 14.10 -25.20
C SER A 28 -24.45 14.90 -25.52
N SER A 29 -24.58 16.12 -24.99
CA SER A 29 -25.72 16.99 -25.28
C SER A 29 -25.23 18.40 -25.62
N THR A 30 -25.20 18.72 -26.90
CA THR A 30 -24.98 20.08 -27.40
C THR A 30 -26.26 20.89 -27.23
N LYS A 31 -26.38 21.67 -26.15
CA LYS A 31 -27.40 22.72 -26.06
C LYS A 31 -26.82 23.98 -26.67
N LYS A 32 -27.42 24.44 -27.78
CA LYS A 32 -27.12 25.75 -28.38
C LYS A 32 -27.55 26.83 -27.38
N ILE A 33 -26.59 27.54 -26.82
CA ILE A 33 -26.82 28.77 -26.06
C ILE A 33 -26.99 29.89 -27.10
N LYS A 34 -28.02 30.71 -26.93
CA LYS A 34 -28.25 31.90 -27.77
C LYS A 34 -27.38 33.04 -27.25
N ASP A 35 -26.73 33.72 -28.18
CA ASP A 35 -25.79 34.80 -27.96
C ASP A 35 -26.54 36.10 -27.66
N ASP A 36 -26.49 36.56 -26.42
CA ASP A 36 -26.82 37.93 -26.03
C ASP A 36 -25.75 38.41 -25.04
N PHE A 37 -24.61 38.88 -25.56
CA PHE A 37 -23.68 39.74 -24.82
C PHE A 37 -22.97 40.69 -25.78
N ASP A 38 -23.06 41.98 -25.45
CA ASP A 38 -22.56 43.12 -26.21
C ASP A 38 -21.04 43.06 -26.43
N GLY A 39 -20.62 43.54 -27.59
CA GLY A 39 -19.22 43.53 -28.01
C GLY A 39 -18.35 44.43 -27.16
N GLU A 40 -17.36 43.84 -26.49
CA GLU A 40 -15.96 44.27 -26.44
C GLU A 40 -15.15 43.23 -25.62
N ILE A 41 -13.90 43.01 -26.04
CA ILE A 41 -12.92 42.00 -25.55
C ILE A 41 -13.06 40.62 -26.23
N ILE A 42 -12.56 40.52 -27.46
CA ILE A 42 -12.04 39.24 -27.99
C ILE A 42 -10.69 39.03 -27.30
N GLU A 43 -10.69 38.41 -26.12
CA GLU A 43 -9.50 37.72 -25.65
C GLU A 43 -9.25 36.55 -26.60
N GLN A 44 -8.13 36.60 -27.33
CA GLN A 44 -7.67 35.42 -28.05
C GLN A 44 -7.57 34.27 -27.03
N PRO A 45 -8.05 33.05 -27.34
CA PRO A 45 -7.85 31.94 -26.42
C PRO A 45 -6.36 31.80 -26.23
N ASP A 46 -5.88 31.97 -24.99
CA ASP A 46 -4.48 31.77 -24.63
C ASP A 46 -4.00 30.51 -25.34
N SER A 47 -3.03 30.68 -26.24
CA SER A 47 -2.45 29.58 -26.99
C SER A 47 -1.90 28.59 -25.96
N ILE A 48 -2.63 27.50 -25.71
CA ILE A 48 -2.14 26.41 -24.87
C ILE A 48 -0.80 26.02 -25.49
N PRO A 49 0.32 26.15 -24.76
CA PRO A 49 1.61 25.86 -25.35
C PRO A 49 1.60 24.39 -25.78
N GLN A 50 1.94 24.14 -27.05
CA GLN A 50 1.96 22.79 -27.64
C GLN A 50 2.84 21.80 -26.85
N SER A 51 3.67 22.31 -25.94
CA SER A 51 4.46 21.52 -24.98
C SER A 51 3.64 20.83 -23.89
N ALA A 52 2.34 21.12 -23.73
CA ALA A 52 1.49 20.49 -22.72
C ALA A 52 0.81 19.20 -23.21
N VAL A 53 0.78 18.95 -24.53
CA VAL A 53 0.22 17.71 -25.09
C VAL A 53 1.36 16.71 -25.29
N PRO A 54 1.40 15.60 -24.53
CA PRO A 54 2.48 14.64 -24.65
C PRO A 54 2.51 14.05 -26.06
N THR A 55 3.69 13.99 -26.66
CA THR A 55 3.85 13.47 -28.02
C THR A 55 3.63 11.94 -28.03
N VAL A 56 3.21 11.35 -29.16
CA VAL A 56 2.99 9.90 -29.28
C VAL A 56 4.24 9.08 -28.88
N SER A 57 5.44 9.64 -29.08
CA SER A 57 6.72 9.08 -28.61
C SER A 57 6.87 9.11 -27.08
N GLU A 58 6.46 10.18 -26.40
CA GLU A 58 6.40 10.24 -24.92
C GLU A 58 5.36 9.24 -24.39
N LEU A 59 4.22 9.11 -25.05
CA LEU A 59 3.19 8.11 -24.74
C LEU A 59 3.73 6.67 -24.86
N ALA A 60 4.56 6.40 -25.86
CA ALA A 60 5.27 5.14 -25.99
C ALA A 60 6.30 4.91 -24.87
N SER A 61 6.94 5.96 -24.34
CA SER A 61 7.86 5.86 -23.20
C SER A 61 7.17 5.44 -21.90
N TYR A 62 5.89 5.80 -21.71
CA TYR A 62 5.13 5.33 -20.53
C TYR A 62 4.82 3.83 -20.60
N LYS A 63 4.78 3.22 -21.79
CA LYS A 63 4.71 1.75 -21.93
C LYS A 63 6.04 1.08 -21.55
N THR A 64 7.17 1.79 -21.64
CA THR A 64 8.51 1.25 -21.35
C THR A 64 9.05 1.66 -19.98
N LYS A 65 8.26 2.37 -19.14
CA LYS A 65 8.59 2.54 -17.72
C LYS A 65 8.55 1.17 -17.03
N LYS A 66 9.69 0.48 -17.13
CA LYS A 66 10.17 -0.73 -16.45
C LYS A 66 10.18 -0.61 -14.91
N TYR A 67 9.41 0.31 -14.34
CA TYR A 67 9.33 0.56 -12.91
C TYR A 67 7.93 0.23 -12.42
N VAL A 68 7.42 -0.95 -12.77
CA VAL A 68 6.57 -1.65 -11.81
C VAL A 68 7.54 -2.22 -10.79
N THR A 69 8.10 -1.36 -9.93
CA THR A 69 8.67 -1.82 -8.66
C THR A 69 7.55 -2.62 -8.01
N ARG A 70 7.75 -3.93 -7.89
CA ARG A 70 6.82 -4.78 -7.14
C ARG A 70 6.56 -4.08 -5.80
N LEU A 71 5.30 -4.01 -5.40
CA LEU A 71 4.96 -3.52 -4.07
C LEU A 71 5.70 -4.41 -3.07
N VAL A 72 6.77 -3.89 -2.48
CA VAL A 72 7.47 -4.54 -1.37
C VAL A 72 6.61 -4.28 -0.14
N THR A 73 5.92 -5.31 0.33
CA THR A 73 4.99 -5.21 1.46
C THR A 73 5.72 -5.01 2.80
N CYS A 74 6.90 -5.63 2.95
CA CYS A 74 7.73 -5.55 4.15
C CYS A 74 9.18 -5.27 3.76
N ARG A 75 9.85 -4.37 4.48
CA ARG A 75 11.29 -4.12 4.29
C ARG A 75 12.06 -4.90 5.36
N PRO A 76 13.01 -5.77 4.98
CA PRO A 76 13.82 -6.44 5.97
C PRO A 76 14.70 -5.42 6.68
N PHE A 77 14.91 -5.63 7.97
CA PHE A 77 15.75 -4.77 8.79
C PHE A 77 16.62 -5.64 9.69
N THR A 78 17.92 -5.43 9.58
CA THR A 78 18.92 -6.06 10.43
C THR A 78 19.49 -5.02 11.39
N PRO A 79 19.32 -5.20 12.71
CA PRO A 79 19.77 -4.22 13.69
C PRO A 79 21.30 -4.14 13.72
N PRO A 80 21.92 -2.95 13.60
CA PRO A 80 23.37 -2.82 13.75
C PRO A 80 23.81 -3.10 15.20
N SER A 81 24.97 -3.71 15.41
CA SER A 81 25.44 -4.06 16.77
C SER A 81 25.62 -2.84 17.70
N ASN A 82 25.83 -1.65 17.14
CA ASN A 82 26.08 -0.41 17.88
C ASN A 82 24.84 0.49 18.04
N ILE A 83 23.61 -0.06 17.98
CA ILE A 83 22.37 0.73 18.11
C ILE A 83 22.34 1.56 19.39
N GLU A 84 22.77 0.99 20.51
CA GLU A 84 22.74 1.67 21.80
C GLU A 84 23.59 2.96 21.79
N GLN A 85 24.81 2.86 21.26
CA GLN A 85 25.73 4.00 21.13
C GLN A 85 25.22 5.04 20.14
N LEU A 86 24.61 4.56 19.04
CA LEU A 86 24.03 5.40 18.00
C LEU A 86 22.87 6.23 18.56
N ILE A 87 21.93 5.59 19.26
CA ILE A 87 20.80 6.28 19.88
C ILE A 87 21.28 7.25 20.95
N TYR A 88 22.24 6.85 21.79
CA TYR A 88 22.82 7.74 22.79
C TYR A 88 23.45 8.98 22.15
N ARG A 89 24.19 8.81 21.06
CA ARG A 89 24.78 9.91 20.30
C ARG A 89 23.70 10.84 19.73
N ILE A 90 22.70 10.30 19.04
CA ILE A 90 21.63 11.10 18.45
C ILE A 90 20.83 11.83 19.53
N ALA A 91 20.52 11.17 20.64
CA ALA A 91 19.79 11.77 21.76
C ALA A 91 20.54 12.98 22.35
N ASN A 92 21.85 12.89 22.54
CA ASN A 92 22.69 14.02 22.96
C ASN A 92 22.67 15.20 21.99
N GLU A 93 22.51 14.93 20.69
CA GLU A 93 22.51 15.98 19.65
C GLU A 93 21.13 16.62 19.45
N THR A 94 20.04 15.91 19.76
CA THR A 94 18.66 16.36 19.44
C THR A 94 17.83 16.79 20.65
N ILE A 95 18.12 16.28 21.85
CA ILE A 95 17.34 16.57 23.06
C ILE A 95 18.00 17.72 23.82
N ASP A 96 17.27 18.82 23.98
CA ASP A 96 17.69 19.92 24.83
C ASP A 96 17.81 19.46 26.29
N ASN A 97 18.89 19.86 26.99
CA ASN A 97 19.14 19.49 28.40
C ASN A 97 19.29 18.00 28.71
N PHE A 98 19.54 17.14 27.71
CA PHE A 98 19.71 15.69 27.88
C PHE A 98 20.67 15.28 29.02
N LYS A 99 21.78 16.01 29.19
CA LYS A 99 22.77 15.77 30.24
C LYS A 99 22.24 16.04 31.65
N GLN A 100 21.26 16.93 31.81
CA GLN A 100 20.64 17.21 33.11
C GLN A 100 19.63 16.12 33.46
N GLU A 101 18.79 15.72 32.50
CA GLU A 101 17.80 14.64 32.67
C GLU A 101 18.48 13.31 33.00
N THR A 102 19.59 13.00 32.30
CA THR A 102 20.39 11.79 32.56
C THR A 102 20.93 11.74 34.00
N ARG A 103 21.30 12.89 34.58
CA ARG A 103 21.82 12.96 35.96
C ARG A 103 20.72 12.72 36.99
N SER A 104 19.49 13.13 36.69
CA SER A 104 18.34 13.00 37.59
C SER A 104 17.79 11.58 37.62
N GLU A 105 17.68 10.91 36.47
CA GLU A 105 17.06 9.59 36.36
C GLU A 105 18.06 8.41 36.48
N GLY A 106 19.36 8.69 36.40
CA GLY A 106 20.43 7.68 36.53
C GLY A 106 20.58 6.73 35.33
N ASN A 107 19.50 6.49 34.58
CA ASN A 107 19.51 5.75 33.32
C ASN A 107 18.96 6.64 32.19
N TRP A 108 19.73 6.82 31.11
CA TRP A 108 19.31 7.65 29.98
C TRP A 108 18.16 7.02 29.18
N LYS A 109 17.90 5.73 29.35
CA LYS A 109 16.83 4.99 28.64
C LYS A 109 15.42 5.34 29.15
N SER A 110 15.29 5.74 30.42
CA SER A 110 13.98 6.07 31.01
C SER A 110 13.46 7.46 30.62
N ILE A 111 14.28 8.28 29.96
CA ILE A 111 13.94 9.66 29.62
C ILE A 111 12.69 9.68 28.74
N TYR A 112 11.70 10.46 29.17
CA TYR A 112 10.42 10.59 28.50
C TYR A 112 10.46 11.65 27.38
N LEU A 113 10.04 11.27 26.17
CA LEU A 113 9.99 12.11 24.97
C LEU A 113 8.72 12.98 24.96
N SER A 114 8.61 13.90 25.93
CA SER A 114 7.43 14.77 26.08
C SER A 114 7.30 15.81 24.96
N ASN A 115 8.43 16.37 24.51
CA ASN A 115 8.44 17.39 23.46
C ASN A 115 8.32 16.74 22.06
N PRO A 116 7.26 17.03 21.29
CA PRO A 116 7.05 16.44 19.97
C PRO A 116 8.15 16.81 18.96
N LEU A 117 8.76 18.00 19.09
CA LEU A 117 9.82 18.44 18.20
C LEU A 117 11.11 17.63 18.41
N ASN A 118 11.47 17.39 19.67
CA ASN A 118 12.65 16.58 20.03
C ASN A 118 12.44 15.13 19.57
N LYS A 119 11.24 14.59 19.79
CA LYS A 119 10.85 13.26 19.29
C LYS A 119 10.95 13.16 17.77
N TYR A 120 10.43 14.14 17.04
CA TYR A 120 10.50 14.18 15.58
C TYR A 120 11.95 14.22 15.07
N ASN A 121 12.78 15.10 15.63
CA ASN A 121 14.18 15.25 15.23
C ASN A 121 14.98 13.98 15.50
N LEU A 122 14.80 13.38 16.68
CA LEU A 122 15.45 12.13 17.08
C LEU A 122 15.08 10.99 16.13
N LEU A 123 13.78 10.72 15.94
CA LEU A 123 13.31 9.64 15.09
C LEU A 123 13.72 9.84 13.63
N THR A 124 13.69 11.08 13.13
CA THR A 124 14.11 11.39 11.76
C THR A 124 15.59 11.10 11.53
N ARG A 125 16.47 11.36 12.52
CA ARG A 125 17.88 10.99 12.43
C ARG A 125 18.08 9.48 12.54
N CYS A 126 17.43 8.81 13.49
CA CYS A 126 17.50 7.36 13.62
C CYS A 126 17.05 6.64 12.33
N MET A 127 15.96 7.11 11.71
CA MET A 127 15.48 6.56 10.43
C MET A 127 16.49 6.70 9.29
N LYS A 128 17.26 7.80 9.27
CA LYS A 128 18.28 8.04 8.26
C LYS A 128 19.49 7.14 8.45
N GLU A 129 19.99 7.00 9.68
CA GLU A 129 21.16 6.17 9.96
C GLU A 129 20.87 4.67 9.87
N CYS A 130 19.74 4.22 10.41
CA CYS A 130 19.35 2.81 10.38
C CYS A 130 18.68 2.40 9.06
N SER A 131 18.39 3.35 8.16
CA SER A 131 17.60 3.14 6.92
C SER A 131 16.24 2.45 7.13
N HIS A 132 15.71 2.52 8.36
CA HIS A 132 14.48 1.85 8.77
C HIS A 132 13.42 2.88 9.15
N THR A 133 12.24 2.77 8.54
CA THR A 133 11.17 3.76 8.68
C THR A 133 10.18 3.38 9.78
N VAL A 134 9.88 4.33 10.67
CA VAL A 134 8.88 4.14 11.73
C VAL A 134 7.46 4.28 11.18
N SER A 135 6.56 3.39 11.55
CA SER A 135 5.14 3.44 11.16
C SER A 135 4.35 4.46 12.00
N ASN A 136 3.33 5.06 11.41
CA ASN A 136 2.45 6.01 12.11
C ASN A 136 1.79 5.39 13.36
N MET A 137 1.45 4.09 13.30
CA MET A 137 0.87 3.37 14.44
C MET A 137 1.85 3.30 15.61
N THR A 138 3.10 2.92 15.32
CA THR A 138 4.16 2.77 16.33
C THR A 138 4.62 4.10 16.92
N LEU A 139 4.37 5.23 16.24
CA LEU A 139 4.73 6.55 16.77
C LEU A 139 4.02 6.87 18.09
N ASN A 140 2.79 6.38 18.30
CA ASN A 140 2.07 6.61 19.54
C ASN A 140 2.62 5.80 20.71
N ASP A 141 3.15 4.61 20.41
CA ASP A 141 3.67 3.67 21.41
C ASP A 141 5.05 4.11 21.92
N ILE A 142 5.85 4.76 21.07
CA ILE A 142 7.18 5.28 21.44
C ILE A 142 7.03 6.49 22.36
N LYS A 143 7.29 6.32 23.66
CA LYS A 143 7.20 7.39 24.67
C LYS A 143 8.53 7.68 25.34
N THR A 144 9.39 6.67 25.46
CA THR A 144 10.69 6.74 26.12
C THR A 144 11.82 6.42 25.14
N LEU A 145 13.06 6.72 25.53
CA LEU A 145 14.23 6.31 24.74
C LEU A 145 14.42 4.79 24.73
N GLU A 146 13.98 4.09 25.77
CA GLU A 146 13.94 2.63 25.78
C GLU A 146 13.04 2.08 24.67
N ASP A 147 11.87 2.68 24.45
CA ASP A 147 10.96 2.24 23.37
C ASP A 147 11.62 2.42 21.99
N VAL A 148 12.39 3.50 21.80
CA VAL A 148 13.17 3.73 20.58
C VAL A 148 14.24 2.66 20.42
N TYR A 149 14.98 2.38 21.49
CA TYR A 149 16.01 1.33 21.50
C TYR A 149 15.41 -0.04 21.16
N GLN A 150 14.31 -0.42 21.82
CA GLN A 150 13.62 -1.67 21.58
C GLN A 150 13.12 -1.79 20.13
N TYR A 151 12.57 -0.71 19.58
CA TYR A 151 12.10 -0.68 18.20
C TYR A 151 13.25 -0.95 17.20
N PHE A 152 14.35 -0.21 17.31
CA PHE A 152 15.49 -0.38 16.39
C PHE A 152 16.37 -1.60 16.69
N SER A 153 16.22 -2.23 17.86
CA SER A 153 16.87 -3.51 18.20
C SER A 153 16.11 -4.72 17.66
N THR A 154 14.81 -4.56 17.36
CA THR A 154 13.97 -5.66 16.87
C THR A 154 14.23 -5.92 15.38
N PRO A 155 14.71 -7.12 14.98
CA PRO A 155 14.91 -7.45 13.58
C PRO A 155 13.57 -7.65 12.86
N VAL A 156 13.51 -7.26 11.59
CA VAL A 156 12.35 -7.48 10.72
C VAL A 156 12.77 -8.36 9.56
N LYS A 157 12.06 -9.48 9.37
CA LYS A 157 12.24 -10.36 8.22
C LYS A 157 11.20 -10.02 7.14
N ASP A 158 11.61 -10.16 5.88
CA ASP A 158 10.73 -10.03 4.71
C ASP A 158 10.23 -11.38 4.19
N THR A 159 10.78 -12.48 4.71
CA THR A 159 10.43 -13.84 4.33
C THR A 159 9.06 -14.25 4.90
N ASN A 160 8.35 -15.06 4.12
CA ASN A 160 7.13 -15.70 4.57
C ASN A 160 7.44 -16.94 5.43
N VAL A 161 6.53 -17.33 6.32
CA VAL A 161 6.63 -18.54 7.16
C VAL A 161 6.95 -19.78 6.32
N LEU A 162 6.36 -19.90 5.13
CA LEU A 162 6.56 -21.04 4.25
C LEU A 162 7.97 -21.06 3.63
N GLU A 163 8.52 -19.88 3.32
CA GLU A 163 9.91 -19.72 2.84
C GLU A 163 10.91 -20.04 3.95
N ASP A 164 10.65 -19.53 5.16
CA ASP A 164 11.45 -19.83 6.36
C ASP A 164 11.49 -21.34 6.65
N LEU A 165 10.34 -22.03 6.55
CA LEU A 165 10.26 -23.48 6.75
C LEU A 165 11.01 -24.26 5.67
N GLN A 166 10.94 -23.82 4.41
CA GLN A 166 11.67 -24.47 3.32
C GLN A 166 13.19 -24.34 3.51
N GLN A 167 13.65 -23.18 4.00
CA GLN A 167 15.07 -22.95 4.27
C GLN A 167 15.56 -23.63 5.56
N SER A 168 14.66 -23.94 6.49
CA SER A 168 15.00 -24.57 7.77
C SER A 168 15.59 -25.97 7.58
N SER A 169 16.62 -26.30 8.38
CA SER A 169 17.24 -27.64 8.41
C SER A 169 16.40 -28.69 9.15
N GLU A 170 15.28 -28.28 9.74
CA GLU A 170 14.43 -29.10 10.59
C GLU A 170 13.34 -29.85 9.81
N LEU A 171 13.31 -29.72 8.48
CA LEU A 171 12.31 -30.37 7.66
C LEU A 171 12.53 -31.90 7.64
N PRO A 172 11.51 -32.72 7.95
CA PRO A 172 11.61 -34.17 7.84
C PRO A 172 11.96 -34.62 6.41
N LYS A 173 12.74 -35.70 6.27
CA LYS A 173 13.23 -36.19 4.96
C LYS A 173 12.12 -36.57 3.96
N ASN A 174 10.93 -36.86 4.46
CA ASN A 174 9.76 -37.23 3.65
C ASN A 174 8.84 -36.04 3.32
N VAL A 175 9.20 -34.82 3.74
CA VAL A 175 8.42 -33.61 3.48
C VAL A 175 9.22 -32.72 2.52
N HIS A 176 8.56 -32.34 1.43
CA HIS A 176 9.11 -31.40 0.46
C HIS A 176 8.14 -30.23 0.29
N ILE A 177 8.66 -29.01 0.44
CA ILE A 177 7.88 -27.78 0.31
C ILE A 177 8.16 -27.17 -1.07
N GLN A 178 7.10 -26.93 -1.83
CA GLN A 178 7.14 -26.24 -3.13
C GLN A 178 6.58 -24.82 -2.96
N LEU A 179 7.42 -23.80 -3.15
CA LEU A 179 6.99 -22.39 -3.05
C LEU A 179 6.19 -21.97 -4.26
N ASP A 180 6.62 -22.41 -5.44
CA ASP A 180 6.01 -22.00 -6.69
C ASP A 180 4.69 -22.73 -6.89
N ALA A 181 3.63 -21.94 -7.09
CA ALA A 181 2.33 -22.47 -7.41
C ALA A 181 2.37 -23.20 -8.76
N VAL A 182 2.26 -24.52 -8.73
CA VAL A 182 2.18 -25.36 -9.93
C VAL A 182 0.77 -25.24 -10.52
N ARG A 183 0.69 -24.87 -11.80
CA ARG A 183 -0.58 -24.87 -12.54
C ARG A 183 -0.75 -26.18 -13.29
N PHE A 184 -1.92 -26.80 -13.18
CA PHE A 184 -2.32 -27.92 -14.02
C PHE A 184 -2.60 -27.43 -15.44
N THR A 185 -1.55 -27.41 -16.26
CA THR A 185 -1.63 -27.20 -17.70
C THR A 185 -1.42 -28.55 -18.40
N PRO A 186 -1.84 -28.71 -19.67
CA PRO A 186 -1.60 -29.95 -20.41
C PRO A 186 -0.12 -30.33 -20.54
N GLU A 187 0.80 -29.37 -20.39
CA GLU A 187 2.24 -29.63 -20.37
C GLU A 187 2.71 -30.13 -18.99
N THR A 188 2.18 -29.54 -17.91
CA THR A 188 2.53 -29.89 -16.53
C THR A 188 1.82 -31.15 -16.03
N SER A 189 0.73 -31.59 -16.69
CA SER A 189 -0.03 -32.78 -16.29
C SER A 189 0.81 -34.06 -16.31
N SER A 190 1.88 -34.11 -17.11
CA SER A 190 2.81 -35.25 -17.13
C SER A 190 3.46 -35.51 -15.76
N PHE A 191 3.72 -34.46 -14.97
CA PHE A 191 4.27 -34.61 -13.61
C PHE A 191 3.32 -35.32 -12.63
N PHE A 192 2.02 -35.35 -12.93
CA PHE A 192 0.99 -35.93 -12.07
C PHE A 192 0.37 -37.19 -12.69
N ASN A 193 1.12 -37.93 -13.51
CA ASN A 193 0.60 -39.11 -14.24
C ASN A 193 -0.67 -38.79 -15.05
N GLU A 194 -0.68 -37.63 -15.70
CA GLU A 194 -1.81 -37.11 -16.49
C GLU A 194 -3.07 -36.80 -15.67
N LEU A 195 -2.98 -36.85 -14.34
CA LEU A 195 -4.06 -36.47 -13.45
C LEU A 195 -4.13 -34.94 -13.34
N ASP A 196 -5.30 -34.39 -13.63
CA ASP A 196 -5.61 -32.98 -13.41
C ASP A 196 -6.48 -32.84 -12.17
N ALA A 197 -6.18 -31.86 -11.30
CA ALA A 197 -6.99 -31.51 -10.16
C ALA A 197 -8.41 -31.03 -10.53
N PHE A 198 -8.61 -30.57 -11.77
CA PHE A 198 -9.90 -30.10 -12.28
C PHE A 198 -10.36 -30.90 -13.51
N PRO A 199 -10.65 -32.21 -13.37
CA PRO A 199 -11.19 -32.99 -14.48
C PRO A 199 -12.51 -32.35 -14.94
N LYS A 200 -12.73 -32.28 -16.26
CA LYS A 200 -13.96 -31.72 -16.89
C LYS A 200 -14.17 -30.20 -16.83
N ARG A 201 -13.29 -29.43 -16.19
CA ARG A 201 -13.39 -27.95 -16.18
C ARG A 201 -12.31 -27.31 -17.04
N SER A 202 -12.69 -26.30 -17.82
CA SER A 202 -11.74 -25.44 -18.51
C SER A 202 -11.05 -24.49 -17.52
N THR A 203 -9.75 -24.27 -17.71
CA THR A 203 -9.02 -23.27 -16.92
C THR A 203 -9.14 -21.93 -17.62
N LYS A 204 -10.10 -21.11 -17.15
CA LYS A 204 -10.36 -19.77 -17.69
C LYS A 204 -9.77 -18.71 -16.77
N VAL A 205 -8.84 -17.91 -17.31
CA VAL A 205 -8.32 -16.73 -16.62
C VAL A 205 -9.26 -15.56 -16.92
N ILE A 206 -9.95 -15.04 -15.91
CA ILE A 206 -11.00 -14.03 -16.08
C ILE A 206 -10.38 -12.62 -16.14
N ASP A 207 -9.49 -12.30 -15.21
CA ASP A 207 -8.96 -10.96 -15.04
C ASP A 207 -7.99 -10.55 -16.16
N LEU A 208 -8.12 -9.30 -16.63
CA LEU A 208 -7.30 -8.76 -17.71
C LEU A 208 -5.81 -8.74 -17.37
N TRP A 209 -5.47 -8.47 -16.11
CA TRP A 209 -4.08 -8.49 -15.64
C TRP A 209 -3.50 -9.91 -15.72
N TYR A 210 -4.23 -10.91 -15.23
CA TYR A 210 -3.77 -12.29 -15.21
C TYR A 210 -3.78 -12.94 -16.60
N LYS A 211 -4.67 -12.53 -17.51
CA LYS A 211 -4.66 -13.01 -18.91
C LYS A 211 -3.34 -12.74 -19.63
N LYS A 212 -2.61 -11.68 -19.24
CA LYS A 212 -1.28 -11.39 -19.79
C LYS A 212 -0.19 -12.34 -19.26
N LYS A 213 -0.34 -12.80 -18.01
CA LYS A 213 0.64 -13.66 -17.33
C LYS A 213 0.38 -15.14 -17.57
N TYR A 214 -0.89 -15.53 -17.71
CA TYR A 214 -1.33 -16.92 -17.69
C TYR A 214 -2.24 -17.23 -18.87
N ALA A 215 -1.92 -18.30 -19.59
CA ALA A 215 -2.79 -18.85 -20.63
C ALA A 215 -4.04 -19.50 -20.02
N SER A 216 -5.14 -19.41 -20.76
CA SER A 216 -6.37 -20.16 -20.51
C SER A 216 -6.37 -21.42 -21.38
N TYR A 217 -6.80 -22.54 -20.82
CA TYR A 217 -6.85 -23.82 -21.51
C TYR A 217 -8.29 -24.31 -21.53
N PRO A 218 -8.97 -24.28 -22.70
CA PRO A 218 -10.28 -24.90 -22.85
C PRO A 218 -10.13 -26.42 -22.76
N LYS A 219 -11.06 -27.10 -22.11
CA LYS A 219 -11.22 -28.54 -22.21
C LYS A 219 -12.37 -28.82 -23.16
N ASN A 220 -12.13 -29.74 -24.10
CA ASN A 220 -13.14 -30.17 -25.07
C ASN A 220 -14.03 -31.23 -24.41
N GLU A 221 -14.82 -30.82 -23.42
CA GLU A 221 -16.02 -31.54 -23.05
C GLU A 221 -17.18 -30.58 -23.33
N GLU A 222 -18.23 -31.08 -23.99
CA GLU A 222 -19.42 -30.31 -24.24
C GLU A 222 -19.93 -29.78 -22.90
N ASP A 223 -19.97 -28.45 -22.78
CA ASP A 223 -20.46 -27.80 -21.57
C ASP A 223 -21.91 -28.26 -21.38
N PRO A 224 -22.26 -29.01 -20.31
CA PRO A 224 -23.56 -29.66 -20.19
C PRO A 224 -24.73 -28.67 -20.09
N PHE A 225 -24.42 -27.36 -20.05
CA PHE A 225 -25.37 -26.26 -20.03
C PHE A 225 -25.37 -25.42 -21.31
N LYS A 226 -24.57 -25.77 -22.33
CA LYS A 226 -24.50 -25.02 -23.60
C LYS A 226 -25.81 -25.07 -24.38
N ASP A 227 -26.59 -26.13 -24.19
CA ASP A 227 -27.83 -26.38 -24.92
C ASP A 227 -29.08 -25.78 -24.26
N ASN A 228 -28.94 -25.13 -23.09
CA ASN A 228 -30.06 -24.60 -22.31
C ASN A 228 -30.18 -23.06 -22.33
N ILE A 229 -29.67 -22.39 -23.36
CA ILE A 229 -29.88 -20.95 -23.55
C ILE A 229 -30.97 -20.77 -24.61
N TYR A 230 -32.21 -20.61 -24.15
CA TYR A 230 -33.34 -20.08 -24.93
C TYR A 230 -33.23 -18.56 -25.09
#